data_AF-I9U653-F1
#
_entry.id   AF-I9U653-F1
#
_cell.length_a   1.000
_cell.length_b   1.000
_cell.length_c   1.000
_cell.angle_alpha   90.00
_cell.angle_beta   90.00
_cell.angle_gamma   90.00
#
_symmetry.space_group_name_H-M   'P 1'
#
loop_
_entity.id
_entity.type
_entity.pdbx_description
1 polymer ?
#
loop_
_entity_poly.entity_id
_entity_poly.type
_entity_poly.pdbx_seq_one_letter_code
_entity_poly.pdbx_strand_id
1 'polypeptide(L)'
;MTLKLESKKLYIGDRLCHIAPADFNLLKLFIKAPKHLLTKEDIKNAFWPTDSNPENKIYNHISTLKSSLKDFPKYQIVTEKGGYQLVISPNE
;
A
#
# COMPACT_ATOMS: atom_id res chain seq x y z
N MET A 1 -2.01 9.72 -15.34
CA MET A 1 -1.55 9.67 -13.92
C MET A 1 -0.89 8.32 -13.66
N THR A 2 0.39 8.35 -13.27
CA THR A 2 1.22 7.17 -12.99
C THR A 2 1.75 7.30 -11.56
N LEU A 3 1.80 6.19 -10.83
CA LEU A 3 2.34 6.15 -9.47
C LEU A 3 3.84 5.91 -9.56
N LYS A 4 4.63 6.79 -8.96
CA LYS A 4 6.09 6.70 -8.91
C LYS A 4 6.58 6.72 -7.45
N LEU A 5 7.56 5.88 -7.17
CA LEU A 5 8.22 5.80 -5.86
C LEU A 5 9.68 6.20 -6.05
N GLU A 6 10.04 7.41 -5.64
CA GLU A 6 11.40 7.94 -5.77
C GLU A 6 11.88 8.55 -4.45
N SER A 7 13.14 8.30 -4.07
CA SER A 7 13.74 8.93 -2.89
C SER A 7 12.91 8.83 -1.59
N LYS A 8 12.23 7.70 -1.36
CA LYS A 8 11.30 7.46 -0.23
C LYS A 8 10.07 8.38 -0.22
N LYS A 9 9.76 8.99 -1.36
CA LYS A 9 8.60 9.85 -1.59
C LYS A 9 7.65 9.19 -2.59
N LEU A 10 6.37 9.30 -2.30
CA LEU A 10 5.30 8.84 -3.16
C LEU A 10 4.86 10.00 -4.07
N TYR A 11 4.96 9.78 -5.37
CA TYR A 11 4.47 10.70 -6.39
C TYR A 11 3.29 10.07 -7.11
N ILE A 12 2.16 10.77 -7.13
CA ILE A 12 0.96 10.33 -7.84
C ILE A 12 0.66 11.39 -8.91
N GLY A 13 1.02 11.07 -10.17
CA GLY A 13 1.11 12.09 -11.21
C GLY A 13 2.15 13.15 -10.83
N ASP A 14 1.73 14.40 -10.72
CA ASP A 14 2.56 15.56 -10.34
C ASP A 14 2.43 15.94 -8.86
N ARG A 15 1.65 15.19 -8.07
CA ARG A 15 1.47 15.46 -6.64
C ARG A 15 2.42 14.63 -5.79
N LEU A 16 3.11 15.31 -4.88
CA LEU A 16 3.88 14.69 -3.80
C LEU A 16 2.94 14.31 -2.66
N CYS A 17 2.90 13.03 -2.30
CA CYS A 17 2.16 12.53 -1.15
C CYS A 17 3.10 12.29 0.02
N HIS A 18 2.71 12.78 1.20
CA HIS A 18 3.41 12.44 2.43
C HIS A 18 2.95 11.05 2.88
N ILE A 19 3.90 10.13 3.06
CA ILE A 19 3.66 8.76 3.45
C ILE A 19 4.72 8.35 4.47
N ALA A 20 4.35 7.55 5.48
CA ALA A 20 5.31 7.06 6.45
C ALA A 20 6.28 6.05 5.79
N PRO A 21 7.51 5.90 6.29
CA PRO A 21 8.49 4.98 5.70
C PRO A 21 8.00 3.52 5.63
N ALA A 22 7.24 3.08 6.63
CA ALA A 22 6.65 1.74 6.67
C ALA A 22 5.55 1.59 5.60
N ASP A 23 4.64 2.56 5.51
CA ASP A 23 3.57 2.57 4.50
C ASP A 23 4.14 2.65 3.08
N PHE A 24 5.23 3.39 2.88
CA PHE A 24 5.94 3.47 1.60
C PHE A 24 6.47 2.11 1.16
N ASN A 25 7.10 1.36 2.07
CA ASN A 25 7.55 0.00 1.79
C ASN A 25 6.37 -0.92 1.44
N LEU A 26 5.20 -0.69 2.04
CA LEU A 26 4.02 -1.53 1.85
C LEU A 26 3.44 -1.29 0.46
N LEU A 27 3.34 -0.02 0.08
CA LEU A 27 2.97 0.40 -1.26
C LEU A 27 3.96 -0.12 -2.32
N LYS A 28 5.26 -0.10 -2.01
CA LYS A 28 6.30 -0.66 -2.88
C LYS A 28 6.12 -2.17 -3.10
N LEU A 29 5.73 -2.91 -2.07
CA LEU A 29 5.41 -4.33 -2.21
C LEU A 29 4.18 -4.54 -3.08
N PHE A 30 3.13 -3.74 -2.91
CA PHE A 30 1.94 -3.83 -3.76
C PHE A 30 2.31 -3.67 -5.23
N ILE A 31 3.08 -2.65 -5.59
CA ILE A 31 3.46 -2.38 -6.99
C ILE A 31 4.35 -3.49 -7.57
N LYS A 32 5.17 -4.13 -6.73
CA LYS A 32 6.02 -5.26 -7.15
C LYS A 32 5.26 -6.58 -7.26
N ALA A 33 4.12 -6.73 -6.59
CA ALA A 33 3.36 -7.96 -6.61
C ALA A 33 2.67 -8.17 -7.98
N PRO A 34 2.67 -9.40 -8.53
CA PRO A 34 2.23 -9.69 -9.90
C PRO A 34 0.74 -9.44 -10.18
N LYS A 35 -0.06 -9.15 -9.15
CA LYS A 35 -1.47 -8.74 -9.24
C LYS A 35 -1.82 -7.62 -8.27
N HIS A 36 -0.81 -6.96 -7.71
CA HIS A 36 -0.99 -6.01 -6.61
C HIS A 36 -1.75 -6.56 -5.39
N LEU A 37 -1.85 -7.89 -5.24
CA LEU A 37 -2.43 -8.57 -4.09
C LEU A 37 -1.30 -8.97 -3.13
N LEU A 38 -1.44 -8.58 -1.87
CA LEU A 38 -0.57 -9.01 -0.77
C LEU A 38 -1.42 -9.67 0.31
N THR A 39 -1.05 -10.89 0.71
CA THR A 39 -1.69 -11.54 1.85
C THR A 39 -1.20 -10.91 3.16
N LYS A 40 -1.95 -11.11 4.24
CA LYS A 40 -1.49 -10.72 5.58
C LYS A 40 -0.14 -11.36 5.92
N GLU A 41 0.09 -12.58 5.45
CA GLU A 41 1.35 -13.31 5.65
C GLU A 41 2.50 -12.71 4.85
N ASP A 42 2.30 -12.30 3.60
CA ASP A 42 3.34 -11.62 2.81
C ASP A 42 3.78 -10.33 3.48
N ILE A 43 2.81 -9.53 3.95
CA ILE A 43 3.08 -8.27 4.64
C ILE A 43 3.79 -8.54 5.96
N LYS A 44 3.32 -9.53 6.74
CA LYS A 44 4.01 -9.97 7.94
C LYS A 44 5.45 -10.34 7.64
N ASN A 45 5.70 -11.25 6.69
CA ASN A 45 7.05 -11.74 6.40
C ASN A 45 7.98 -10.63 5.90
N ALA A 46 7.45 -9.63 5.20
CA ALA A 46 8.23 -8.51 4.70
C ALA A 46 8.58 -7.46 5.78
N PHE A 47 7.70 -7.23 6.76
CA PHE A 47 7.88 -6.18 7.78
C PHE A 47 8.24 -6.71 9.16
N TRP A 48 7.58 -7.78 9.58
CA TRP A 48 7.62 -8.34 10.92
C TRP A 48 7.61 -9.88 10.88
N PRO A 49 8.62 -10.53 10.28
CA PRO A 49 8.66 -11.99 10.14
C PRO A 49 8.61 -12.72 11.50
N THR A 50 9.18 -12.10 12.54
CA THR A 50 9.27 -12.66 13.90
C THR A 50 8.12 -12.23 14.82
N ASP A 51 7.15 -11.44 14.35
CA ASP A 51 6.07 -10.91 15.19
C ASP A 51 4.89 -11.88 15.23
N SER A 52 4.40 -12.15 16.44
CA SER A 52 3.31 -13.08 16.67
C SER A 52 1.93 -12.49 16.39
N ASN A 53 1.79 -11.14 16.39
CA ASN A 53 0.51 -10.48 16.18
C ASN A 53 0.61 -9.22 15.29
N PRO A 54 0.95 -9.38 14.00
CA PRO A 54 1.10 -8.26 13.07
C PRO A 54 -0.25 -7.73 12.55
N GLU A 55 -1.38 -8.42 12.78
CA GLU A 55 -2.66 -8.07 12.15
C GLU A 55 -3.11 -6.64 12.47
N ASN A 56 -3.05 -6.23 13.75
CA ASN A 56 -3.41 -4.87 14.15
C ASN A 56 -2.47 -3.81 13.53
N LYS A 57 -1.18 -4.13 13.42
CA LYS A 57 -0.19 -3.24 12.79
C LYS A 57 -0.50 -3.08 11.31
N ILE A 58 -0.69 -4.19 10.60
CA ILE A 58 -1.04 -4.21 9.18
C ILE A 58 -2.32 -3.38 8.95
N TYR A 59 -3.36 -3.59 9.76
CA TYR A 59 -4.60 -2.83 9.64
C TYR A 59 -4.37 -1.33 9.81
N ASN A 60 -3.61 -0.90 10.83
CA ASN A 60 -3.28 0.51 11.04
C ASN A 60 -2.53 1.11 9.84
N HIS A 61 -1.50 0.41 9.34
CA HIS A 61 -0.72 0.85 8.18
C HIS A 61 -1.58 0.96 6.93
N ILE A 62 -2.43 -0.03 6.67
CA ILE A 62 -3.39 0.01 5.55
C ILE A 62 -4.36 1.19 5.70
N SER A 63 -4.86 1.48 6.91
CA SER A 63 -5.77 2.60 7.16
C SER A 63 -5.10 3.95 6.88
N THR A 64 -3.88 4.14 7.40
CA THR A 64 -3.06 5.35 7.13
C THR A 64 -2.76 5.51 5.65
N LEU A 65 -2.43 4.42 4.97
CA LEU A 65 -2.16 4.40 3.54
C LEU A 65 -3.41 4.75 2.73
N LYS A 66 -4.59 4.20 3.08
CA LYS A 66 -5.88 4.59 2.48
C LYS A 66 -6.18 6.07 2.68
N SER A 67 -5.90 6.61 3.86
CA SER A 67 -6.09 8.04 4.14
C SER A 67 -5.16 8.90 3.27
N SER A 68 -3.91 8.49 3.11
CA SER A 68 -2.93 9.17 2.25
C SER A 68 -3.33 9.14 0.76
N LEU A 69 -4.03 8.08 0.35
CA LEU A 69 -4.54 7.89 -1.01
C LEU A 69 -5.97 8.45 -1.20
N LYS A 70 -6.60 8.99 -0.17
CA LYS A 70 -8.00 9.46 -0.21
C LYS A 70 -8.20 10.57 -1.25
N ASP A 71 -7.21 11.43 -1.43
CA ASP A 71 -7.21 12.48 -2.45
C ASP A 71 -7.03 11.95 -3.89
N PHE A 72 -6.78 10.65 -4.04
CA PHE A 72 -6.48 9.99 -5.32
C PHE A 72 -7.40 8.79 -5.52
N PRO A 73 -8.67 8.99 -5.93
CA PRO A 73 -9.64 7.90 -6.13
C PRO A 73 -9.19 6.87 -7.16
N LYS A 74 -8.20 7.21 -8.00
CA LYS A 74 -7.53 6.30 -8.92
C LYS A 74 -6.79 5.15 -8.23
N TYR A 75 -6.23 5.38 -7.04
CA TYR A 75 -5.41 4.41 -6.31
C TYR A 75 -6.10 4.05 -5.01
N GLN A 76 -6.71 2.86 -4.96
CA GLN A 76 -7.46 2.43 -3.79
C GLN A 76 -6.96 1.08 -3.29
N ILE A 77 -6.88 0.95 -1.97
CA ILE A 77 -6.56 -0.33 -1.35
C ILE A 77 -7.87 -0.99 -0.94
N VAL A 78 -8.18 -2.11 -1.58
CA VAL A 78 -9.33 -2.95 -1.23
C VAL A 78 -8.87 -4.11 -0.35
N THR A 79 -9.76 -4.56 0.53
CA THR A 79 -9.51 -5.75 1.33
C THR A 79 -10.19 -6.92 0.63
N GLU A 80 -9.43 -7.96 0.29
CA GLU A 80 -9.94 -9.22 -0.27
C GLU A 80 -9.90 -10.34 0.76
N LYS A 81 -10.53 -11.48 0.46
CA LYS A 81 -10.56 -12.66 1.34
C LYS A 81 -9.13 -13.21 1.54
N GLY A 82 -8.45 -12.75 2.59
CA GLY A 82 -7.11 -13.18 3.00
C GLY A 82 -6.00 -12.14 2.82
N GLY A 83 -6.31 -10.97 2.26
CA GLY A 83 -5.28 -9.98 1.96
C GLY A 83 -5.79 -8.61 1.56
N TYR A 84 -4.89 -7.82 1.00
CA TYR A 84 -5.15 -6.47 0.53
C TYR A 84 -4.71 -6.39 -0.92
N GLN A 85 -5.41 -5.60 -1.72
CA GLN A 85 -5.07 -5.39 -3.12
C GLN A 85 -5.05 -3.90 -3.43
N LEU A 86 -3.99 -3.44 -4.11
CA LEU A 86 -3.97 -2.09 -4.68
C LEU A 86 -4.67 -2.13 -6.04
N VAL A 87 -5.87 -1.57 -6.07
CA VAL A 87 -6.68 -1.37 -7.28
C VAL A 87 -6.31 -0.03 -7.88
N ILE A 88 -5.92 -0.08 -9.16
CA ILE A 88 -5.65 1.11 -9.96
C ILE A 88 -6.80 1.22 -10.95
N SER A 89 -7.77 2.08 -10.66
CA SER A 89 -8.88 2.31 -11.57
C SER A 89 -8.38 3.09 -12.80
N PRO A 90 -8.59 2.61 -14.03
CA PRO A 90 -8.53 3.50 -15.17
C PRO A 90 -9.69 4.48 -14.99
N ASN A 91 -9.41 5.73 -14.61
CA ASN A 91 -10.39 6.78 -14.87
C ASN A 91 -10.64 6.76 -16.38
N GLU A 92 -11.89 6.60 -16.79
CA GLU A 92 -12.37 6.80 -18.17
C GLU A 92 -11.82 8.08 -18.79
#